data_AF-A0A815K9T0-F1
#
_entry.id   AF-A0A815K9T0-F1
#
_cell.length_a   1.000
_cell.length_b   1.000
_cell.length_c   1.000
_cell.angle_alpha   90.00
_cell.angle_beta   90.00
_cell.angle_gamma   90.00
#
_symmetry.space_group_name_H-M   'P 1'
#
loop_
_entity.id
_entity.type
_entity.pdbx_description
1 polymer ?
#
loop_
_entity_poly.entity_id
_entity_poly.type
_entity_poly.pdbx_seq_one_letter_code
_entity_poly.pdbx_strand_id
1 'polypeptide(L)'
;MPKRIHSASDRDDNNESTSTSKRTRKATELNNLCQEYYDTFRSYKSEDGRILCENFIRLPTKRANTDYYTSIKEPIDLTEIQQKIHSDQYDSFEQFLDDIELLINNAKNYYRKNSMEWKDANELSKYFYSKTKSQSIDSYYFEEFFTAIYNTRIDNRPITDIFLFLPSRKIYPDYYLIVTKPIDLKMIAMKIQNNEYSLLDDMENDLLLMISNARKYNDPKSQIYKDTCALKKIITSVKNELDIALKTPNDRLRF
;
A
#
# COMPACT_ATOMS: atom_id res chain seq x y z
N MET A 1 -1.34 -32.95 -27.54
CA MET A 1 -0.65 -33.70 -26.47
C MET A 1 -0.58 -32.79 -25.24
N PRO A 2 -1.10 -33.19 -24.06
CA PRO A 2 -1.11 -32.33 -22.88
C PRO A 2 0.30 -32.24 -22.31
N LYS A 3 0.87 -31.02 -22.20
CA LYS A 3 2.21 -30.84 -21.64
C LYS A 3 2.11 -30.72 -20.12
N ARG A 4 2.50 -31.81 -19.44
CA ARG A 4 2.70 -31.91 -17.98
C ARG A 4 3.75 -30.90 -17.52
N ILE A 5 3.43 -30.16 -16.46
CA ILE A 5 4.36 -29.27 -15.76
C ILE A 5 5.18 -30.14 -14.79
N HIS A 6 6.49 -30.24 -15.02
CA HIS A 6 7.43 -30.75 -14.03
C HIS A 6 7.94 -29.59 -13.19
N SER A 7 7.75 -29.70 -11.88
CA SER A 7 8.42 -28.89 -10.86
C SER A 7 9.92 -29.23 -10.86
N ALA A 8 10.76 -28.25 -11.14
CA ALA A 8 12.21 -28.34 -10.92
C ALA A 8 12.58 -27.34 -9.83
N SER A 9 12.77 -27.89 -8.62
CA SER A 9 13.64 -27.31 -7.61
C SER A 9 15.07 -27.46 -8.10
N ASP A 10 15.78 -26.34 -8.25
CA ASP A 10 17.23 -26.31 -8.06
C ASP A 10 17.64 -24.88 -7.68
N ARG A 11 18.31 -24.79 -6.53
CA ARG A 11 19.04 -23.62 -6.06
C ARG A 11 20.37 -23.58 -6.82
N ASP A 12 20.84 -22.40 -7.21
CA ASP A 12 22.14 -21.90 -6.75
C ASP A 12 22.45 -20.49 -7.29
N ASP A 13 22.91 -19.70 -6.32
CA ASP A 13 23.81 -18.55 -6.32
C ASP A 13 24.07 -17.73 -7.59
N ASN A 14 23.58 -16.49 -7.55
CA ASN A 14 24.30 -15.25 -7.90
C ASN A 14 23.37 -14.04 -7.66
N ASN A 15 23.37 -13.44 -6.46
CA ASN A 15 22.41 -12.39 -6.11
C ASN A 15 22.98 -11.24 -5.25
N GLU A 16 24.28 -10.93 -5.34
CA GLU A 16 24.85 -9.80 -4.59
C GLU A 16 24.66 -8.44 -5.27
N SER A 17 24.72 -8.37 -6.60
CA SER A 17 24.64 -7.11 -7.37
C SER A 17 23.22 -6.58 -7.58
N THR A 18 22.21 -7.44 -7.45
CA THR A 18 20.77 -7.13 -7.58
C THR A 18 20.12 -6.72 -6.25
N SER A 19 20.73 -7.05 -5.12
CA SER A 19 20.16 -6.76 -3.78
C SER A 19 20.34 -5.28 -3.39
N THR A 20 21.50 -4.70 -3.69
CA THR A 20 21.84 -3.31 -3.39
C THR A 20 21.00 -2.33 -4.21
N SER A 21 20.80 -2.60 -5.52
CA SER A 21 19.96 -1.78 -6.40
C SER A 21 18.47 -1.82 -6.03
N LYS A 22 17.97 -2.95 -5.53
CA LYS A 22 16.59 -3.07 -5.02
C LYS A 22 16.42 -2.33 -3.70
N ARG A 23 17.43 -2.38 -2.82
CA ARG A 23 17.40 -1.69 -1.52
C ARG A 23 17.42 -0.18 -1.67
N THR A 24 18.25 0.37 -2.56
CA THR A 24 18.25 1.81 -2.87
C THR A 24 16.93 2.27 -3.49
N ARG A 25 16.37 1.51 -4.44
CA ARG A 25 15.06 1.82 -5.02
C ARG A 25 13.93 1.86 -3.98
N LYS A 26 13.89 0.86 -3.09
CA LYS A 26 12.88 0.80 -2.01
C LYS A 26 13.03 1.96 -1.02
N ALA A 27 14.26 2.36 -0.69
CA ALA A 27 14.52 3.53 0.14
C ALA A 27 14.05 4.84 -0.54
N THR A 28 14.25 4.97 -1.85
CA THR A 28 13.74 6.11 -2.62
C THR A 28 12.21 6.14 -2.67
N GLU A 29 11.55 4.99 -2.87
CA GLU A 29 10.08 4.88 -2.86
C GLU A 29 9.50 5.25 -1.49
N LEU A 30 10.12 4.78 -0.39
CA LEU A 30 9.73 5.15 0.97
C LEU A 30 9.87 6.66 1.23
N ASN A 31 10.99 7.27 0.86
CA ASN A 31 11.18 8.71 1.04
C ASN A 31 10.18 9.55 0.26
N ASN A 32 9.88 9.15 -0.98
CA ASN A 32 8.87 9.83 -1.78
C ASN A 32 7.49 9.74 -1.10
N LEU A 33 7.14 8.58 -0.55
CA LEU A 33 5.89 8.40 0.19
C LEU A 33 5.83 9.27 1.46
N CYS A 34 6.90 9.28 2.26
CA CYS A 34 7.00 10.15 3.44
C CYS A 34 6.90 11.64 3.05
N GLN A 35 7.57 12.06 1.98
CA GLN A 35 7.55 13.44 1.49
C GLN A 35 6.15 13.85 1.01
N GLU A 36 5.47 13.02 0.22
CA GLU A 36 4.11 13.28 -0.26
C GLU A 36 3.13 13.42 0.91
N TYR A 37 3.20 12.52 1.90
CA TYR A 37 2.36 12.63 3.08
C TYR A 37 2.69 13.90 3.89
N TYR A 38 3.97 14.21 4.10
CA TYR A 38 4.41 15.41 4.79
C TYR A 38 3.85 16.67 4.14
N ASP A 39 3.95 16.79 2.81
CA ASP A 39 3.48 17.97 2.07
C ASP A 39 1.95 18.14 2.17
N THR A 40 1.20 17.04 2.07
CA THR A 40 -0.26 17.07 2.23
C THR A 40 -0.68 17.40 3.67
N PHE A 41 0.01 16.85 4.68
CA PHE A 41 -0.26 17.14 6.09
C PHE A 41 0.09 18.60 6.43
N ARG A 42 1.25 19.10 5.99
CA ARG A 42 1.71 20.47 6.23
C ARG A 42 0.80 21.52 5.57
N SER A 43 0.24 21.20 4.40
CA SER A 43 -0.62 22.10 3.64
C SER A 43 -2.11 21.96 3.97
N TYR A 44 -2.48 21.07 4.90
CA TYR A 44 -3.86 20.85 5.30
C TYR A 44 -4.49 22.12 5.88
N LYS A 45 -5.72 22.39 5.45
CA LYS A 45 -6.50 23.59 5.82
C LYS A 45 -7.81 23.18 6.47
N SER A 46 -8.23 23.95 7.47
CA SER A 46 -9.60 23.87 8.00
C SER A 46 -10.62 24.38 6.98
N GLU A 47 -11.91 24.18 7.28
CA GLU A 47 -13.03 24.61 6.42
C GLU A 47 -13.01 26.12 6.10
N ASP A 48 -12.47 26.94 7.00
CA ASP A 48 -12.29 28.39 6.82
C ASP A 48 -11.04 28.76 5.99
N GLY A 49 -10.26 27.76 5.53
CA GLY A 49 -9.08 27.94 4.70
C GLY A 49 -7.76 28.20 5.46
N ARG A 50 -7.77 28.19 6.80
CA ARG A 50 -6.57 28.41 7.61
C ARG A 50 -5.67 27.18 7.63
N ILE A 51 -4.36 27.38 7.53
CA ILE A 51 -3.37 26.30 7.63
C ILE A 51 -3.19 25.93 9.10
N LEU A 52 -3.44 24.67 9.45
CA LEU A 52 -3.44 24.23 10.86
C LEU A 52 -2.03 23.99 11.41
N CYS A 53 -1.06 23.76 10.52
CA CYS A 53 0.29 23.39 10.89
C CYS A 53 1.20 24.57 11.28
N GLU A 54 0.75 25.83 11.13
CA GLU A 54 1.62 27.02 11.29
C GLU A 54 2.39 27.05 12.62
N ASN A 55 1.70 26.74 13.73
CA ASN A 55 2.31 26.73 15.07
C ASN A 55 3.18 25.49 15.36
N PHE A 56 3.20 24.51 14.46
CA PHE A 56 3.93 23.24 14.61
C PHE A 56 5.12 23.12 13.66
N ILE A 57 5.39 24.16 12.85
CA ILE A 57 6.50 24.16 11.90
C ILE A 57 7.85 24.08 12.61
N ARG A 58 8.01 24.87 13.68
CA ARG A 58 9.27 24.97 14.41
C ARG A 58 9.02 25.24 15.88
N LEU A 59 9.58 24.40 16.74
CA LEU A 59 9.52 24.62 18.18
C LEU A 59 10.34 25.84 18.61
N PRO A 60 9.88 26.60 19.63
CA PRO A 60 10.70 27.63 20.25
C PRO A 60 11.97 27.01 20.86
N THR A 61 13.08 27.74 20.87
CA THR A 61 14.31 27.23 21.51
C THR A 61 14.10 26.90 22.99
N LYS A 62 14.87 25.95 23.54
CA LYS A 62 14.81 25.58 24.96
C LYS A 62 14.98 26.74 25.94
N ARG A 63 15.77 27.75 25.56
CA ARG A 63 15.94 28.99 26.35
C ARG A 63 14.70 29.88 26.31
N ALA A 64 13.98 29.91 25.19
CA ALA A 64 12.80 30.74 25.00
C ALA A 64 11.53 30.13 25.61
N ASN A 65 11.47 28.81 25.75
CA ASN A 65 10.28 28.13 26.27
C ASN A 65 10.69 26.95 27.17
N THR A 66 11.29 27.24 28.32
CA THR A 66 11.83 26.20 29.20
C THR A 66 10.75 25.27 29.76
N ASP A 67 9.54 25.79 30.05
CA ASP A 67 8.43 25.01 30.59
C ASP A 67 7.94 23.93 29.61
N TYR A 68 7.93 24.21 28.30
CA TYR A 68 7.63 23.20 27.28
C TYR A 68 8.57 22.00 27.39
N TYR A 69 9.88 22.24 27.42
CA TYR A 69 10.89 21.18 27.48
C TYR A 69 10.98 20.48 28.85
N THR A 70 10.30 21.00 29.88
CA THR A 70 10.10 20.25 31.14
C THR A 70 8.87 19.36 31.11
N SER A 71 7.87 19.73 30.30
CA SER A 71 6.57 19.03 30.24
C SER A 71 6.55 17.95 29.14
N ILE A 72 7.23 18.21 28.02
CA ILE A 72 7.28 17.33 26.86
C ILE A 72 8.61 16.57 26.84
N LYS A 73 8.52 15.24 26.87
CA LYS A 73 9.68 14.33 26.95
C LYS A 73 10.45 14.22 25.65
N GLU A 74 9.72 14.15 24.54
CA GLU A 74 10.28 13.95 23.19
C GLU A 74 9.78 15.09 22.29
N PRO A 75 10.42 16.27 22.35
CA PRO A 75 10.08 17.41 21.50
C PRO A 75 10.28 17.07 20.02
N ILE A 76 9.31 17.44 19.19
CA ILE A 76 9.41 17.30 17.73
C ILE A 76 8.64 18.44 17.05
N ASP A 77 9.09 18.84 15.87
CA ASP A 77 8.40 19.77 14.99
C ASP A 77 8.47 19.31 13.53
N LEU A 78 7.71 19.96 12.65
CA LEU A 78 7.71 19.61 11.23
C LEU A 78 9.06 19.88 10.55
N THR A 79 9.92 20.73 11.10
CA THR A 79 11.27 20.95 10.55
C THR A 79 12.17 19.75 10.84
N GLU A 80 12.09 19.19 12.05
CA GLU A 80 12.79 17.96 12.44
C GLU A 80 12.31 16.76 11.60
N ILE A 81 11.00 16.55 11.48
CA ILE A 81 10.42 15.48 10.65
C ILE A 81 10.92 15.62 9.20
N GLN A 82 10.89 16.84 8.65
CA GLN A 82 11.38 17.09 7.30
C GLN A 82 12.87 16.79 7.15
N GLN A 83 13.69 17.07 8.17
CA GLN A 83 15.12 16.72 8.17
C GLN A 83 15.34 15.20 8.22
N LYS A 84 14.54 14.46 9.00
CA LYS A 84 14.58 13.00 9.06
C LYS A 84 14.25 12.36 7.71
N ILE A 85 13.28 12.92 6.95
CA ILE A 85 13.02 12.51 5.56
C ILE A 85 14.27 12.76 4.68
N HIS A 86 14.80 13.99 4.66
CA HIS A 86 15.94 14.34 3.80
C HIS A 86 17.25 13.59 4.12
N SER A 87 17.36 13.03 5.32
CA SER A 87 18.53 12.27 5.77
C SER A 87 18.29 10.77 5.83
N ASP A 88 17.20 10.28 5.22
CA ASP A 88 16.84 8.87 5.10
C ASP A 88 16.78 8.14 6.45
N GLN A 89 16.30 8.82 7.50
CA GLN A 89 16.29 8.28 8.87
C GLN A 89 15.10 7.36 9.18
N TYR A 90 14.15 7.22 8.27
CA TYR A 90 12.99 6.34 8.45
C TYR A 90 13.24 5.01 7.74
N ASP A 91 13.18 3.91 8.49
CA ASP A 91 13.26 2.56 7.95
C ASP A 91 11.90 2.04 7.45
N SER A 92 10.80 2.65 7.90
CA SER A 92 9.43 2.34 7.47
C SER A 92 8.53 3.57 7.49
N PHE A 93 7.39 3.47 6.80
CA PHE A 93 6.39 4.54 6.79
C PHE A 93 5.73 4.70 8.16
N GLU A 94 5.59 3.62 8.93
CA GLU A 94 5.08 3.63 10.30
C GLU A 94 5.95 4.48 11.22
N GLN A 95 7.29 4.41 11.14
CA GLN A 95 8.15 5.28 11.95
C GLN A 95 7.96 6.77 11.64
N PHE A 96 7.65 7.09 10.38
CA PHE A 96 7.29 8.46 9.99
C PHE A 96 5.91 8.85 10.54
N LEU A 97 4.90 7.96 10.48
CA LEU A 97 3.58 8.21 11.05
C LEU A 97 3.63 8.37 12.58
N ASP A 98 4.49 7.61 13.27
CA ASP A 98 4.71 7.73 14.72
C ASP A 98 5.19 9.14 15.10
N ASP A 99 6.09 9.74 14.30
CA ASP A 99 6.56 11.11 14.51
C ASP A 99 5.46 12.17 14.26
N ILE A 100 4.61 11.97 13.24
CA ILE A 100 3.45 12.84 12.99
C ILE A 100 2.46 12.74 14.16
N GLU A 101 2.21 11.54 14.66
CA GLU A 101 1.36 11.33 15.83
C GLU A 101 1.97 11.93 17.10
N LEU A 102 3.29 11.81 17.29
CA LEU A 102 4.02 12.42 18.39
C LEU A 102 3.90 13.94 18.37
N LEU A 103 4.04 14.58 17.21
CA LEU A 103 3.84 16.01 17.02
C LEU A 103 2.45 16.45 17.50
N ILE A 104 1.41 15.76 17.04
CA ILE A 104 0.00 16.04 17.37
C ILE A 104 -0.24 15.85 18.88
N ASN A 105 0.26 14.76 19.45
CA ASN A 105 0.06 14.42 20.85
C ASN A 105 0.81 15.38 21.79
N ASN A 106 2.04 15.78 21.42
CA ASN A 106 2.79 16.80 22.16
C ASN A 106 2.02 18.13 22.21
N ALA A 107 1.47 18.58 21.08
CA ALA A 107 0.65 19.78 21.03
C ALA A 107 -0.60 19.66 21.90
N LYS A 108 -1.35 18.55 21.79
CA LYS A 108 -2.57 18.31 22.59
C LYS A 108 -2.29 18.20 24.10
N ASN A 109 -1.11 17.74 24.49
CA ASN A 109 -0.71 17.57 25.89
C ASN A 109 -0.17 18.86 26.50
N TYR A 110 0.52 19.69 25.72
CA TYR A 110 1.09 20.96 26.21
C TYR A 110 0.08 22.11 26.20
N TYR A 111 -0.63 22.31 25.08
CA TYR A 111 -1.52 23.45 24.92
C TYR A 111 -2.86 23.24 25.66
N ARG A 112 -3.46 24.34 26.11
CA ARG A 112 -4.74 24.31 26.82
C ARG A 112 -5.87 23.99 25.84
N LYS A 113 -6.85 23.19 26.27
CA LYS A 113 -7.99 22.74 25.43
C LYS A 113 -8.78 23.85 24.72
N ASN A 114 -8.74 25.07 25.24
CA ASN A 114 -9.44 26.23 24.68
C ASN A 114 -8.57 27.07 23.73
N SER A 115 -7.26 26.83 23.67
CA SER A 115 -6.33 27.56 22.81
C SER A 115 -6.47 27.16 21.34
N MET A 116 -5.98 28.01 20.43
CA MET A 116 -6.08 27.73 19.00
C MET A 116 -5.19 26.54 18.62
N GLU A 117 -3.99 26.47 19.18
CA GLU A 117 -3.03 25.40 18.95
C GLU A 117 -3.60 24.04 19.34
N TRP A 118 -4.30 23.96 20.47
CA TRP A 118 -4.96 22.71 20.86
C TRP A 118 -6.08 22.31 19.89
N LYS A 119 -6.89 23.29 19.44
CA LYS A 119 -7.97 23.03 18.46
C LYS A 119 -7.40 22.56 17.12
N ASP A 120 -6.33 23.20 16.66
CA ASP A 120 -5.61 22.84 15.43
C ASP A 120 -5.05 21.42 15.53
N ALA A 121 -4.37 21.11 16.63
CA ALA A 121 -3.84 19.77 16.86
C ALA A 121 -4.97 18.72 16.95
N ASN A 122 -6.12 19.06 17.51
CA ASN A 122 -7.26 18.16 17.58
C ASN A 122 -7.93 17.92 16.22
N GLU A 123 -7.95 18.92 15.34
CA GLU A 123 -8.44 18.76 13.97
C GLU A 123 -7.45 18.00 13.10
N LEU A 124 -6.15 18.30 13.19
CA LEU A 124 -5.09 17.51 12.57
C LEU A 124 -5.11 16.05 13.03
N SER A 125 -5.39 15.80 14.32
CA SER A 125 -5.58 14.43 14.85
C SER A 125 -6.72 13.70 14.14
N LYS A 126 -7.86 14.36 13.90
CA LYS A 126 -8.97 13.76 13.14
C LYS A 126 -8.57 13.48 11.69
N TYR A 127 -7.93 14.45 11.02
CA TYR A 127 -7.41 14.28 9.67
C TYR A 127 -6.45 13.09 9.58
N PHE A 128 -5.43 13.06 10.46
CA PHE A 128 -4.45 11.98 10.56
C PHE A 128 -5.10 10.61 10.67
N TYR A 129 -5.96 10.40 11.69
CA TYR A 129 -6.60 9.10 11.88
C TYR A 129 -7.59 8.75 10.77
N SER A 130 -8.26 9.73 10.15
CA SER A 130 -9.13 9.45 8.99
C SER A 130 -8.33 8.98 7.78
N LYS A 131 -7.14 9.56 7.53
CA LYS A 131 -6.26 9.21 6.42
C LYS A 131 -5.58 7.87 6.64
N THR A 132 -5.03 7.62 7.82
CA THR A 132 -4.38 6.35 8.15
C THR A 132 -5.38 5.20 8.23
N LYS A 133 -6.59 5.45 8.74
CA LYS A 133 -7.68 4.45 8.74
C LYS A 133 -8.20 4.14 7.33
N SER A 134 -8.35 5.14 6.46
CA SER A 134 -8.74 4.86 5.07
C SER A 134 -7.71 3.97 4.40
N GLN A 135 -6.43 4.29 4.55
CA GLN A 135 -5.35 3.51 3.95
C GLN A 135 -5.29 2.07 4.47
N SER A 136 -5.49 1.84 5.78
CA SER A 136 -5.52 0.49 6.34
C SER A 136 -6.76 -0.30 5.93
N ILE A 137 -7.90 0.38 5.77
CA ILE A 137 -9.13 -0.22 5.24
C ILE A 137 -8.93 -0.64 3.78
N ASP A 138 -8.42 0.24 2.94
CA ASP A 138 -8.20 -0.05 1.52
C ASP A 138 -7.19 -1.20 1.35
N SER A 139 -6.08 -1.19 2.10
CA SER A 139 -5.10 -2.29 2.16
C SER A 139 -5.75 -3.62 2.55
N TYR A 140 -6.61 -3.64 3.57
CA TYR A 140 -7.35 -4.84 3.96
C TYR A 140 -8.24 -5.38 2.83
N TYR A 141 -8.96 -4.51 2.11
CA TYR A 141 -9.81 -4.93 1.01
C TYR A 141 -9.02 -5.46 -0.20
N PHE A 142 -7.83 -4.93 -0.48
CA PHE A 142 -6.95 -5.49 -1.51
C PHE A 142 -6.44 -6.89 -1.14
N GLU A 143 -6.02 -7.09 0.11
CA GLU A 143 -5.58 -8.39 0.61
C GLU A 143 -6.72 -9.42 0.63
N GLU A 144 -7.92 -9.01 1.04
CA GLU A 144 -9.12 -9.86 1.02
C GLU A 144 -9.50 -10.24 -0.43
N PHE A 145 -9.46 -9.28 -1.35
CA PHE A 145 -9.72 -9.55 -2.77
C PHE A 145 -8.70 -10.55 -3.31
N PHE A 146 -7.40 -10.34 -3.05
CA PHE A 146 -6.34 -11.24 -3.50
C PHE A 146 -6.53 -12.65 -2.95
N THR A 147 -6.79 -12.75 -1.64
CA THR A 147 -6.98 -14.00 -0.92
C THR A 147 -8.16 -14.80 -1.47
N ALA A 148 -9.28 -14.15 -1.74
CA ALA A 148 -10.46 -14.79 -2.33
C ALA A 148 -10.15 -15.36 -3.74
N ILE A 149 -9.41 -14.61 -4.56
CA ILE A 149 -9.00 -15.07 -5.89
C ILE A 149 -8.00 -16.22 -5.77
N TYR A 150 -6.92 -16.03 -5.01
CA TYR A 150 -5.84 -17.01 -4.85
C TYR A 150 -6.34 -18.37 -4.36
N ASN A 151 -7.30 -18.39 -3.43
CA ASN A 151 -7.85 -19.62 -2.86
C ASN A 151 -8.96 -20.27 -3.70
N THR A 152 -9.25 -19.76 -4.90
CA THR A 152 -10.30 -20.32 -5.75
C THR A 152 -9.99 -21.76 -6.16
N ARG A 153 -10.99 -22.63 -5.97
CA ARG A 153 -10.95 -24.05 -6.33
C ARG A 153 -12.14 -24.45 -7.19
N ILE A 154 -11.92 -25.37 -8.13
CA ILE A 154 -12.97 -26.06 -8.89
C ILE A 154 -12.76 -27.55 -8.69
N ASP A 155 -13.76 -28.28 -8.20
CA ASP A 155 -13.66 -29.70 -7.89
C ASP A 155 -12.43 -30.01 -7.01
N ASN A 156 -12.23 -29.21 -5.95
CA ASN A 156 -11.07 -29.19 -5.04
C ASN A 156 -9.70 -28.89 -5.68
N ARG A 157 -9.62 -28.70 -6.99
CA ARG A 157 -8.39 -28.32 -7.69
C ARG A 157 -8.17 -26.80 -7.60
N PRO A 158 -7.00 -26.32 -7.10
CA PRO A 158 -6.64 -24.92 -7.19
C PRO A 158 -6.47 -24.55 -8.68
N ILE A 159 -7.16 -23.50 -9.12
CA ILE A 159 -7.11 -23.07 -10.52
C ILE A 159 -6.18 -21.89 -10.75
N THR A 160 -5.62 -21.34 -9.67
CA THR A 160 -4.79 -20.14 -9.64
C THR A 160 -3.30 -20.42 -9.71
N ASP A 161 -2.84 -21.61 -9.30
CA ASP A 161 -1.42 -21.99 -9.26
C ASP A 161 -0.70 -21.76 -10.60
N ILE A 162 -1.39 -21.99 -11.72
CA ILE A 162 -0.83 -21.80 -13.06
C ILE A 162 -0.63 -20.33 -13.45
N PHE A 163 -1.26 -19.41 -12.71
CA PHE A 163 -1.12 -17.97 -12.87
C PHE A 163 -0.19 -17.35 -11.82
N LEU A 164 0.42 -18.15 -10.94
CA LEU A 164 1.28 -17.65 -9.88
C LEU A 164 2.58 -17.04 -10.41
N PHE A 165 3.11 -17.59 -11.50
CA PHE A 165 4.33 -17.13 -12.16
C PHE A 165 4.15 -17.06 -13.67
N LEU A 166 4.75 -16.05 -14.28
CA LEU A 166 4.85 -15.95 -15.73
C LEU A 166 5.55 -17.18 -16.34
N PRO A 167 5.18 -17.59 -17.57
CA PRO A 167 5.87 -18.66 -18.28
C PRO A 167 7.37 -18.34 -18.43
N SER A 168 8.25 -19.31 -18.19
CA SER A 168 9.70 -19.08 -18.34
C SER A 168 10.06 -18.62 -19.76
N ARG A 169 10.76 -17.48 -19.89
CA ARG A 169 11.29 -16.96 -21.17
C ARG A 169 12.17 -17.96 -21.92
N LYS A 170 12.87 -18.83 -21.19
CA LYS A 170 13.73 -19.87 -21.78
C LYS A 170 12.92 -21.02 -22.39
N ILE A 171 11.81 -21.38 -21.74
CA ILE A 171 10.98 -22.54 -22.13
C ILE A 171 9.90 -22.12 -23.13
N TYR A 172 9.34 -20.93 -22.96
CA TYR A 172 8.26 -20.36 -23.76
C TYR A 172 8.63 -18.97 -24.26
N PRO A 173 9.63 -18.84 -25.13
CA PRO A 173 10.02 -17.53 -25.69
C PRO A 173 8.91 -16.92 -26.56
N ASP A 174 8.13 -17.75 -27.24
CA ASP A 174 7.00 -17.37 -28.10
C ASP A 174 5.84 -16.72 -27.34
N TYR A 175 5.64 -17.09 -26.06
CA TYR A 175 4.69 -16.42 -25.18
C TYR A 175 4.88 -14.89 -25.18
N TYR A 176 6.14 -14.45 -25.13
CA TYR A 176 6.50 -13.04 -25.06
C TYR A 176 6.50 -12.32 -26.41
N LEU A 177 6.31 -13.05 -27.51
CA LEU A 177 6.02 -12.47 -28.83
C LEU A 177 4.52 -12.17 -28.97
N ILE A 178 3.67 -12.95 -28.29
CA ILE A 178 2.21 -12.84 -28.35
C ILE A 178 1.68 -11.91 -27.26
N VAL A 179 2.17 -12.06 -26.04
CA VAL A 179 1.73 -11.30 -24.86
C VAL A 179 2.63 -10.09 -24.65
N THR A 180 2.06 -8.90 -24.86
CA THR A 180 2.80 -7.62 -24.84
C THR A 180 2.92 -6.99 -23.47
N LYS A 181 1.98 -7.28 -22.55
CA LYS A 181 1.99 -6.82 -21.16
C LYS A 181 1.88 -8.00 -20.19
N PRO A 182 2.96 -8.77 -19.98
CA PRO A 182 2.94 -9.92 -19.08
C PRO A 182 2.65 -9.49 -17.63
N ILE A 183 1.79 -10.24 -16.95
CA ILE A 183 1.49 -10.10 -15.52
C ILE A 183 1.13 -11.48 -14.94
N ASP A 184 1.48 -11.71 -13.67
CA ASP A 184 1.13 -12.91 -12.89
C ASP A 184 0.64 -12.51 -11.49
N LEU A 185 0.10 -13.47 -10.72
CA LEU A 185 -0.42 -13.21 -9.37
C LEU A 185 0.67 -12.76 -8.39
N LYS A 186 1.93 -13.19 -8.58
CA LYS A 186 3.04 -12.72 -7.74
C LYS A 186 3.29 -11.22 -7.94
N MET A 187 3.24 -10.74 -9.18
CA MET A 187 3.34 -9.31 -9.49
C MET A 187 2.21 -8.52 -8.85
N ILE A 188 0.96 -9.02 -8.93
CA ILE A 188 -0.20 -8.38 -8.29
C ILE A 188 -0.02 -8.34 -6.76
N ALA A 189 0.42 -9.43 -6.13
CA ALA A 189 0.71 -9.45 -4.70
C ALA A 189 1.79 -8.42 -4.29
N MET A 190 2.85 -8.26 -5.09
CA MET A 190 3.86 -7.23 -4.83
C MET A 190 3.29 -5.82 -4.96
N LYS A 191 2.39 -5.57 -5.92
CA LYS A 191 1.72 -4.27 -6.08
C LYS A 191 0.85 -3.93 -4.86
N ILE A 192 0.17 -4.91 -4.27
CA ILE A 192 -0.57 -4.72 -3.00
C ILE A 192 0.39 -4.34 -1.87
N GLN A 193 1.47 -5.10 -1.69
CA GLN A 193 2.47 -4.85 -0.65
C GLN A 193 3.18 -3.50 -0.77
N ASN A 194 3.30 -2.99 -1.99
CA ASN A 194 3.89 -1.68 -2.28
C ASN A 194 2.86 -0.54 -2.30
N ASN A 195 1.59 -0.80 -1.95
CA ASN A 195 0.48 0.17 -2.03
C ASN A 195 0.32 0.82 -3.42
N GLU A 196 0.55 0.06 -4.49
CA GLU A 196 0.44 0.55 -5.88
C GLU A 196 -1.00 0.57 -6.41
N TYR A 197 -1.98 0.12 -5.63
CA TYR A 197 -3.40 0.18 -5.96
C TYR A 197 -4.09 1.25 -5.12
N SER A 198 -4.88 2.10 -5.77
CA SER A 198 -5.69 3.12 -5.09
C SER A 198 -7.16 2.73 -5.04
N LEU A 199 -7.63 1.92 -5.99
CA LEU A 199 -9.01 1.44 -6.09
C LEU A 199 -9.08 -0.05 -6.40
N LEU A 200 -10.17 -0.72 -5.98
CA LEU A 200 -10.43 -2.13 -6.36
C LEU A 200 -10.50 -2.31 -7.89
N ASP A 201 -10.89 -1.26 -8.62
CA ASP A 201 -10.85 -1.21 -10.09
C ASP A 201 -9.43 -1.40 -10.65
N ASP A 202 -8.40 -0.81 -10.01
CA ASP A 202 -7.02 -0.89 -10.47
C ASP A 202 -6.50 -2.33 -10.38
N MET A 203 -6.80 -2.99 -9.25
CA MET A 203 -6.46 -4.39 -9.04
C MET A 203 -7.28 -5.32 -9.93
N GLU A 204 -8.57 -5.06 -10.14
CA GLU A 204 -9.41 -5.82 -11.09
C GLU A 204 -8.82 -5.75 -12.50
N ASN A 205 -8.39 -4.57 -12.96
CA ASN A 205 -7.81 -4.39 -14.29
C ASN A 205 -6.57 -5.28 -14.50
N ASP A 206 -5.71 -5.40 -13.50
CA ASP A 206 -4.54 -6.28 -13.55
C ASP A 206 -4.92 -7.78 -13.54
N LEU A 207 -5.90 -8.17 -12.72
CA LEU A 207 -6.46 -9.53 -12.72
C LEU A 207 -7.10 -9.87 -14.08
N LEU A 208 -7.83 -8.94 -14.70
CA LEU A 208 -8.44 -9.12 -16.01
C LEU A 208 -7.39 -9.13 -17.14
N LEU A 209 -6.29 -8.37 -17.00
CA LEU A 209 -5.16 -8.44 -17.91
C LEU A 209 -4.50 -9.83 -17.88
N MET A 210 -4.29 -10.39 -16.68
CA MET A 210 -3.79 -11.75 -16.49
C MET A 210 -4.66 -12.78 -17.22
N ILE A 211 -5.99 -12.68 -17.04
CA ILE A 211 -6.99 -13.51 -17.73
C ILE A 211 -6.90 -13.34 -19.26
N SER A 212 -6.82 -12.10 -19.74
CA SER A 212 -6.75 -11.78 -21.16
C SER A 212 -5.50 -12.38 -21.80
N ASN A 213 -4.34 -12.22 -21.15
CA ASN A 213 -3.07 -12.79 -21.59
C ASN A 213 -3.13 -14.32 -21.68
N ALA A 214 -3.69 -14.97 -20.67
CA ALA A 214 -3.87 -16.41 -20.66
C ALA A 214 -4.76 -16.87 -21.83
N ARG A 215 -5.88 -16.18 -22.09
CA ARG A 215 -6.77 -16.51 -23.21
C ARG A 215 -6.14 -16.23 -24.58
N LYS A 216 -5.31 -15.20 -24.69
CA LYS A 216 -4.62 -14.83 -25.93
C LYS A 216 -3.61 -15.90 -26.35
N TYR A 217 -2.91 -16.48 -25.39
CA TYR A 217 -1.86 -17.46 -25.66
C TYR A 217 -2.38 -18.91 -25.72
N ASN A 218 -3.36 -19.27 -24.88
CA ASN A 218 -3.82 -20.65 -24.76
C ASN A 218 -4.99 -20.97 -25.70
N ASP A 219 -5.05 -22.22 -26.17
CA ASP A 219 -6.16 -22.72 -27.00
C ASP A 219 -7.51 -22.63 -26.25
N PRO A 220 -8.59 -22.11 -26.87
CA PRO A 220 -9.93 -22.05 -26.27
C PRO A 220 -10.48 -23.36 -25.71
N LYS A 221 -10.02 -24.51 -26.22
CA LYS A 221 -10.40 -25.85 -25.75
C LYS A 221 -9.60 -26.31 -24.54
N SER A 222 -8.48 -25.65 -24.22
CA SER A 222 -7.59 -26.01 -23.12
C SER A 222 -8.24 -25.80 -21.75
N GLN A 223 -7.79 -26.56 -20.75
CA GLN A 223 -8.28 -26.40 -19.37
C GLN A 223 -7.96 -25.01 -18.81
N ILE A 224 -6.79 -24.46 -19.13
CA ILE A 224 -6.38 -23.12 -18.70
C ILE A 224 -7.37 -22.07 -19.20
N TYR A 225 -7.74 -22.14 -20.48
CA TYR A 225 -8.72 -21.21 -21.03
C TYR A 225 -10.08 -21.34 -20.33
N LYS A 226 -10.55 -22.56 -20.05
CA LYS A 226 -11.80 -22.79 -19.30
C LYS A 226 -11.72 -22.23 -17.88
N ASP A 227 -10.61 -22.45 -17.18
CA ASP A 227 -10.37 -21.94 -15.83
C ASP A 227 -10.42 -20.41 -15.82
N THR A 228 -9.88 -19.73 -16.84
CA THR A 228 -10.00 -18.27 -16.96
C THR A 228 -11.44 -17.77 -17.10
N CYS A 229 -12.36 -18.60 -17.64
CA CYS A 229 -13.78 -18.25 -17.74
C CYS A 229 -14.46 -18.27 -16.38
N ALA A 230 -14.15 -19.27 -15.55
CA ALA A 230 -14.63 -19.33 -14.18
C ALA A 230 -14.02 -18.21 -13.33
N LEU A 231 -12.70 -18.03 -13.40
CA LEU A 231 -11.99 -17.04 -12.60
C LEU A 231 -12.45 -15.61 -12.90
N LYS A 232 -12.73 -15.27 -14.17
CA LYS A 232 -13.31 -13.96 -14.52
C LYS A 232 -14.65 -13.69 -13.82
N LYS A 233 -15.53 -14.69 -13.70
CA LYS A 233 -16.82 -14.52 -13.01
C LYS A 233 -16.62 -14.31 -11.52
N ILE A 234 -15.68 -15.03 -10.92
CA ILE A 234 -15.35 -14.94 -9.49
C ILE A 234 -14.75 -13.56 -9.18
N ILE A 235 -13.82 -13.08 -9.99
CA ILE A 235 -13.25 -11.71 -9.89
C ILE A 235 -14.36 -10.67 -9.82
N THR A 236 -15.29 -10.68 -10.78
CA THR A 236 -16.39 -9.71 -10.79
C THR A 236 -17.34 -9.88 -9.60
N SER A 237 -17.62 -11.11 -9.15
CA SER A 237 -18.49 -11.35 -7.98
C SER A 237 -17.87 -10.82 -6.70
N VAL A 238 -16.63 -11.22 -6.42
CA VAL A 238 -15.91 -10.83 -5.20
C VAL A 238 -15.74 -9.31 -5.15
N LYS A 239 -15.34 -8.69 -6.26
CA LYS A 239 -15.23 -7.22 -6.33
C LYS A 239 -16.53 -6.54 -5.92
N ASN A 240 -17.66 -6.95 -6.50
CA ASN A 240 -18.95 -6.35 -6.18
C ASN A 240 -19.31 -6.50 -4.68
N GLU A 241 -18.98 -7.64 -4.07
CA GLU A 241 -19.19 -7.86 -2.63
C GLU A 241 -18.33 -6.92 -1.78
N LEU A 242 -17.06 -6.72 -2.14
CA LEU A 242 -16.15 -5.81 -1.44
C LEU A 242 -16.51 -4.34 -1.65
N ASP A 243 -16.96 -3.96 -2.85
CA ASP A 243 -17.46 -2.60 -3.15
C ASP A 243 -18.69 -2.25 -2.30
N ILE A 244 -19.57 -3.22 -2.04
CA ILE A 244 -20.70 -3.04 -1.12
C ILE A 244 -20.19 -2.88 0.31
N ALA A 245 -19.27 -3.73 0.75
CA ALA A 245 -18.70 -3.69 2.10
C ALA A 245 -18.00 -2.36 2.41
N LEU A 246 -17.27 -1.80 1.44
CA LEU A 246 -16.62 -0.48 1.51
C LEU A 246 -17.63 0.67 1.69
N LYS A 247 -18.83 0.56 1.09
CA LYS A 247 -19.86 1.61 1.12
C LYS A 247 -20.78 1.52 2.34
N THR A 248 -20.88 0.34 2.96
CA THR A 248 -21.64 0.19 4.20
C THR A 248 -20.87 0.78 5.39
N PRO A 249 -21.44 1.71 6.16
CA PRO A 249 -20.82 2.16 7.40
C PRO A 249 -20.82 0.99 8.38
N ASN A 250 -19.69 0.29 8.52
CA ASN A 250 -19.61 -0.91 9.34
C ASN A 250 -18.79 -0.64 10.62
N ASP A 251 -19.47 -0.75 11.76
CA ASP A 251 -18.95 -0.84 13.14
C ASP A 251 -18.02 -2.05 13.39
N ARG A 252 -17.60 -2.78 12.34
CA ARG A 252 -16.94 -4.09 12.43
C ARG A 252 -15.42 -4.06 12.52
N LEU A 253 -14.80 -2.88 12.54
CA LEU A 253 -13.36 -2.72 12.74
C LEU A 253 -13.06 -2.06 14.08
N ARG A 254 -13.65 -2.62 15.16
CA ARG A 254 -13.16 -2.43 16.53
C ARG A 254 -12.27 -3.63 16.84
N PHE A 255 -10.99 -3.50 16.56
CA PHE A 255 -9.97 -4.32 17.20
C PHE A 255 -8.96 -3.36 17.82
#